data_AF-A0A821FIW1-F1
#
_entry.id   AF-A0A821FIW1-F1
#
_cell.length_a   1.000
_cell.length_b   1.000
_cell.length_c   1.000
_cell.angle_alpha   90.00
_cell.angle_beta   90.00
_cell.angle_gamma   90.00
#
_symmetry.space_group_name_H-M   'P 1'
#
loop_
_entity.id
_entity.type
_entity.pdbx_description
1 polymer ?
#
loop_
_entity_poly.entity_id
_entity_poly.type
_entity_poly.pdbx_seq_one_letter_code
_entity_poly.pdbx_strand_id
1 'polypeptide(L)'
;MCRLDYSPLGRKLESIDVGFSAYCGFIYVECAHRHPVLLYFVSHLLRGHLYSATTQRLSEAKHKWHLTIFLLNNPTLIYRRKQFLIRLQESEL
;
A
#
# COMPACT_ATOMS: atom_id res chain seq x y z
N MET A 1 -6.60 -32.49 14.83
CA MET A 1 -5.86 -31.21 14.84
C MET A 1 -6.75 -30.17 14.17
N CYS A 2 -7.13 -29.10 14.87
CA CYS A 2 -8.10 -28.10 14.39
C CYS A 2 -7.43 -26.77 14.00
N ARG A 3 -6.20 -26.84 13.48
CA ARG A 3 -5.39 -25.66 13.15
C ARG A 3 -5.38 -25.49 11.63
N LEU A 4 -5.61 -24.27 11.15
CA LEU A 4 -5.77 -23.97 9.71
C LEU A 4 -4.58 -23.19 9.12
N ASP A 5 -3.65 -22.72 9.94
CA ASP A 5 -2.49 -21.91 9.53
C ASP A 5 -1.30 -22.75 9.04
N TYR A 6 -1.41 -24.07 9.03
CA TYR A 6 -0.43 -24.98 8.46
C TYR A 6 -1.12 -26.16 7.78
N SER A 7 -0.51 -26.68 6.72
CA SER A 7 -0.96 -27.92 6.07
C SER A 7 -0.13 -29.13 6.52
N PRO A 8 -0.75 -30.26 6.91
CA PRO A 8 -0.03 -31.48 7.25
C PRO A 8 0.46 -32.25 6.01
N LEU A 9 -0.04 -31.92 4.80
CA LEU A 9 0.27 -32.64 3.56
C LEU A 9 1.64 -32.24 2.94
N GLY A 10 2.31 -31.23 3.52
CA GLY A 10 3.60 -30.72 3.07
C GLY A 10 3.51 -29.76 1.88
N ARG A 11 4.58 -28.98 1.66
CA ARG A 11 4.60 -27.80 0.74
C ARG A 11 4.05 -28.02 -0.67
N LYS A 12 4.25 -29.20 -1.25
CA LYS A 12 3.79 -29.49 -2.63
C LYS A 12 2.29 -29.80 -2.72
N LEU A 13 1.66 -30.18 -1.60
CA LEU A 13 0.26 -30.63 -1.53
C LEU A 13 -0.61 -29.70 -0.69
N GLU A 14 -0.10 -28.53 -0.28
CA GLU A 14 -0.84 -27.51 0.48
C GLU A 14 -2.11 -27.04 -0.24
N SER A 15 -2.10 -27.06 -1.58
CA SER A 15 -3.26 -26.69 -2.41
C SER A 15 -4.41 -27.68 -2.34
N ILE A 16 -4.15 -28.93 -1.93
CA ILE A 16 -5.17 -29.97 -1.76
C ILE A 16 -5.84 -29.85 -0.39
N ASP A 17 -5.13 -29.29 0.59
CA ASP A 17 -5.67 -29.03 1.92
C ASP A 17 -6.64 -27.85 1.89
N VAL A 18 -7.93 -28.18 1.89
CA VAL A 18 -9.03 -27.20 1.88
C VAL A 18 -8.99 -26.28 3.09
N GLY A 19 -8.54 -26.78 4.25
CA GLY A 19 -8.47 -25.99 5.48
C GLY A 19 -7.40 -24.89 5.38
N PHE A 20 -6.20 -25.27 4.94
CA PHE A 20 -5.11 -24.32 4.72
C PHE A 20 -5.41 -23.34 3.58
N SER A 21 -6.04 -23.81 2.50
CA SER A 21 -6.47 -22.95 1.39
C SER A 21 -7.48 -21.88 1.84
N ALA A 22 -8.48 -22.27 2.64
CA ALA A 22 -9.46 -21.34 3.18
C ALA A 22 -8.81 -20.29 4.10
N TYR A 23 -7.84 -20.69 4.92
CA TYR A 23 -7.07 -19.76 5.76
C TYR A 23 -6.27 -18.74 4.92
N CYS A 24 -5.57 -19.19 3.87
CA CYS A 24 -4.87 -18.29 2.95
C CYS A 24 -5.83 -17.28 2.30
N GLY A 25 -6.98 -17.76 1.82
CA GLY A 25 -8.03 -16.91 1.25
C GLY A 25 -8.51 -15.84 2.23
N PHE A 26 -8.76 -16.23 3.48
CA PHE A 26 -9.12 -15.30 4.55
C PHE A 26 -8.04 -14.21 4.75
N ILE A 27 -6.76 -14.59 4.84
CA ILE A 27 -5.67 -13.61 5.01
C ILE A 27 -5.57 -12.66 3.83
N TYR A 28 -5.73 -13.13 2.58
CA TYR A 28 -5.72 -12.26 1.41
C TYR A 28 -6.85 -11.22 1.45
N VAL A 29 -8.06 -11.64 1.81
CA VAL A 29 -9.22 -10.75 1.93
C VAL A 29 -9.02 -9.74 3.06
N GLU A 30 -8.57 -10.18 4.25
CA GLU A 30 -8.27 -9.29 5.38
C GLU A 30 -7.19 -8.26 5.02
N CYS A 31 -6.09 -8.68 4.38
CA CYS A 31 -5.04 -7.77 3.93
C CYS A 31 -5.54 -6.77 2.88
N ALA A 32 -6.40 -7.20 1.95
CA ALA A 32 -6.96 -6.33 0.92
C ALA A 32 -7.90 -5.26 1.51
N HIS A 33 -8.74 -5.61 2.50
CA HIS A 33 -9.72 -4.69 3.07
C HIS A 33 -9.19 -3.87 4.26
N ARG A 34 -8.27 -4.41 5.05
CA ARG A 34 -7.80 -3.81 6.32
C ARG A 34 -6.30 -3.60 6.34
N HIS A 35 -5.69 -3.23 5.21
CA HIS A 35 -4.26 -2.97 5.16
C HIS A 35 -3.86 -1.85 6.13
N PRO A 36 -3.01 -2.11 7.14
CA PRO A 36 -2.77 -1.16 8.24
C PRO A 36 -2.15 0.16 7.76
N VAL A 37 -1.27 0.11 6.75
CA VAL A 37 -0.67 1.33 6.15
C VAL A 37 -1.73 2.21 5.50
N LEU A 38 -2.70 1.60 4.80
CA LEU A 38 -3.76 2.34 4.11
C LEU A 38 -4.73 2.95 5.12
N LEU A 39 -5.15 2.18 6.12
CA LEU A 39 -6.02 2.67 7.20
C LEU A 39 -5.38 3.85 7.92
N TYR A 40 -4.09 3.78 8.26
CA TYR A 40 -3.39 4.87 8.92
C TYR A 40 -3.22 6.09 7.99
N PHE A 41 -2.86 5.87 6.72
CA PHE A 41 -2.76 6.94 5.73
C PHE A 41 -4.08 7.70 5.57
N VAL A 42 -5.20 6.98 5.42
CA VAL A 42 -6.55 7.58 5.35
C VAL A 42 -6.90 8.29 6.65
N SER A 43 -6.57 7.74 7.81
CA SER A 43 -6.80 8.39 9.09
C SER A 43 -6.05 9.72 9.22
N HIS A 44 -4.83 9.80 8.69
CA HIS A 44 -4.03 11.03 8.64
C HIS A 44 -4.63 12.07 7.71
N LEU A 45 -5.06 11.66 6.52
CA LEU A 45 -5.74 12.54 5.57
C LEU A 45 -7.04 13.10 6.17
N LEU A 46 -7.87 12.24 6.76
CA LEU A 46 -9.12 12.63 7.39
C LEU A 46 -8.88 13.55 8.58
N ARG A 47 -7.88 13.26 9.43
CA ARG A 47 -7.50 14.14 10.55
C ARG A 47 -7.02 15.50 10.04
N GLY A 48 -6.19 15.55 9.00
CA GLY A 48 -5.78 16.81 8.37
C GLY A 48 -6.95 17.63 7.80
N HIS A 49 -7.96 16.95 7.26
CA HIS A 49 -9.18 17.59 6.77
C HIS A 49 -10.08 18.11 7.90
N LEU A 50 -10.31 17.31 8.94
CA LEU A 50 -11.22 17.66 10.05
C LEU A 50 -10.60 18.66 11.04
N TYR A 51 -9.29 18.60 11.27
CA TYR A 51 -8.55 19.48 12.19
C TYR A 51 -7.77 20.58 11.45
N SER A 52 -8.20 20.93 10.23
CA SER A 52 -7.52 21.83 9.27
C SER A 52 -7.22 23.24 9.77
N ALA A 53 -7.60 23.60 10.99
CA ALA A 53 -7.28 24.88 11.61
C ALA A 53 -5.78 25.04 11.97
N THR A 54 -4.99 23.96 12.05
CA THR A 54 -3.60 24.02 12.59
C THR A 54 -2.52 23.48 11.66
N THR A 55 -2.88 22.76 10.58
CA THR A 55 -1.88 22.25 9.64
C THR A 55 -1.47 23.37 8.69
N GLN A 56 -0.44 24.13 9.04
CA GLN A 56 0.24 25.05 8.12
C GLN A 56 0.41 24.34 6.78
N ARG A 57 -0.26 24.83 5.73
CA ARG A 57 0.01 24.41 4.36
C ARG A 57 1.51 24.58 4.15
N LEU A 58 2.24 23.47 4.12
CA LEU A 58 3.67 23.51 3.84
C LEU A 58 3.82 24.29 2.53
N SER A 59 4.67 25.32 2.55
CA SER A 59 4.98 26.06 1.33
C SER A 59 5.27 25.06 0.21
N GLU A 60 4.69 25.26 -0.97
CA GLU A 60 4.88 24.37 -2.11
C GLU A 60 6.36 24.12 -2.39
N ALA A 61 7.21 25.13 -2.14
CA ALA A 61 8.65 25.03 -2.23
C ALA A 61 9.21 23.95 -1.29
N LYS A 62 8.76 23.92 -0.03
CA LYS A 62 9.17 22.91 0.96
C LYS A 62 8.74 21.50 0.52
N HIS A 63 7.53 21.33 0.01
CA HIS A 63 7.08 20.03 -0.50
C HIS A 63 7.92 19.56 -1.69
N LYS A 64 8.20 20.45 -2.65
CA LYS A 64 9.06 20.16 -3.81
C LYS A 64 10.47 19.73 -3.36
N TRP A 65 11.07 20.42 -2.39
CA TRP A 65 12.37 20.04 -1.85
C TRP A 65 12.37 18.67 -1.16
N HIS A 66 11.34 18.37 -0.36
CA HIS A 66 11.22 17.04 0.26
C HIS A 66 11.11 15.94 -0.79
N LEU A 67 10.33 16.17 -1.85
CA LEU A 67 10.19 15.23 -2.96
C LEU A 67 11.51 15.04 -3.71
N THR A 68 12.27 16.10 -3.97
CA THR A 68 13.59 16.01 -4.60
C THR A 68 14.54 15.16 -3.77
N ILE A 69 14.65 15.42 -2.47
CA ILE A 69 15.52 14.64 -1.56
C ILE A 69 15.08 13.18 -1.52
N PHE A 70 13.77 12.92 -1.41
CA PHE A 70 13.22 11.57 -1.42
C PHE A 70 13.58 10.83 -2.71
N LEU A 71 13.45 11.46 -3.87
CA LEU A 71 13.76 10.83 -5.16
C LEU A 71 15.25 10.60 -5.37
N LEU A 72 16.11 11.54 -4.95
CA LEU A 72 17.56 11.37 -5.01
C LEU A 72 18.03 10.15 -4.20
N ASN A 73 17.42 9.92 -3.04
CA ASN A 73 17.72 8.77 -2.19
C ASN A 73 17.04 7.46 -2.68
N ASN A 74 16.10 7.54 -3.62
CA ASN A 74 15.35 6.39 -4.13
C ASN A 74 15.33 6.39 -5.68
N PRO A 75 16.49 6.13 -6.34
CA PRO A 75 16.64 6.35 -7.78
C PRO A 75 15.71 5.50 -8.65
N THR A 76 15.36 4.28 -8.21
CA THR A 76 14.40 3.41 -8.93
C THR A 76 13.01 4.04 -9.04
N LEU A 77 12.61 4.86 -8.06
CA LEU A 77 11.33 5.57 -8.06
C LEU A 77 11.30 6.72 -9.06
N ILE A 78 12.45 7.28 -9.45
CA ILE A 78 12.52 8.33 -10.49
C ILE A 78 12.00 7.77 -11.82
N TYR A 79 12.53 6.61 -12.23
CA TYR A 79 12.14 5.97 -13.48
C TYR A 79 10.66 5.55 -13.46
N ARG A 80 10.22 4.89 -12.38
CA ARG A 80 8.81 4.47 -12.21
C ARG A 80 7.86 5.66 -12.20
N ARG A 81 8.22 6.76 -11.54
CA ARG A 81 7.41 7.98 -11.50
C ARG A 81 7.28 8.60 -12.90
N LYS A 82 8.36 8.71 -13.66
CA LYS A 82 8.31 9.22 -15.04
C LYS A 82 7.40 8.36 -15.93
N GLN A 83 7.56 7.03 -15.89
CA GLN A 83 6.71 6.10 -16.63
C GLN A 83 5.24 6.18 -16.23
N PHE A 84 4.95 6.36 -14.94
CA PHE A 84 3.58 6.53 -14.45
C PHE A 84 2.94 7.81 -14.98
N LEU A 85 3.67 8.94 -14.96
CA LEU A 85 3.17 10.22 -15.46
C LEU A 85 2.90 10.20 -16.97
N ILE A 86 3.79 9.58 -17.75
CA ILE A 86 3.58 9.41 -19.20
C ILE A 86 2.28 8.64 -19.46
N ARG A 87 2.06 7.51 -18.78
CA ARG A 87 0.84 6.71 -18.93
C ARG A 87 -0.43 7.47 -18.52
N LEU A 88 -0.36 8.33 -17.51
CA LEU A 88 -1.50 9.17 -17.14
C LEU A 88 -1.84 10.17 -18.25
N GLN A 89 -0.84 10.83 -18.82
CA GLN A 89 -1.04 11.78 -19.93
C GLN A 89 -1.64 11.10 -21.17
N GLU A 90 -1.21 9.87 -21.46
CA GLU A 90 -1.76 9.06 -22.56
C GLU A 90 -3.21 8.64 -22.33
N SER A 91 -3.65 8.46 -21.07
CA SER A 91 -5.03 8.09 -20.74
C SER A 91 -6.04 9.24 -20.75
N GLU A 92 -5.56 10.49 -20.73
CA GLU A 92 -6.38 11.70 -20.73
C GLU A 92 -6.63 12.26 -22.14
N LEU A 93 -6.04 11.65 -23.18
CA LEU A 93 -6.17 11.98 -24.61
C LEU A 93 -7.11 10.99 -25.32
#